data_AF-A0A2W4T7K9-F1
#
_entry.id   AF-A0A2W4T7K9-F1
#
_cell.length_a   1.000
_cell.length_b   1.000
_cell.length_c   1.000
_cell.angle_alpha   90.00
_cell.angle_beta   90.00
_cell.angle_gamma   90.00
#
_symmetry.space_group_name_H-M   'P 1'
#
loop_
_entity.id
_entity.type
_entity.pdbx_description
1 polymer ?
#
loop_
_entity_poly.entity_id
_entity_poly.type
_entity_poly.pdbx_seq_one_letter_code
_entity_poly.pdbx_strand_id
1 'polypeptide(L)' 'FSARYRQSSALAEERVLAGRIVSLSNPDAFTIGGGIPIVIDGRIVGAIGVSGATAAQDAAVAEVALAGN' A
#
# COMPACT_ATOMS: atom_id res chain seq x y z
N PHE A 1 1.33 -5.23 3.69
CA PHE A 1 0.84 -4.02 4.41
C PHE A 1 -0.64 -3.72 4.12
N SER A 2 -1.01 -3.41 2.87
CA SER A 2 -2.30 -2.76 2.54
C SER A 2 -3.57 -3.55 2.88
N ALA A 3 -3.56 -4.88 2.76
CA ALA A 3 -4.70 -5.71 3.18
C ALA A 3 -4.93 -5.64 4.70
N ARG A 4 -3.85 -5.77 5.49
CA ARG A 4 -3.89 -5.78 6.97
C ARG A 4 -4.26 -4.42 7.55
N TYR A 5 -3.68 -3.36 7.00
CA TYR A 5 -3.85 -1.99 7.51
C TYR A 5 -4.96 -1.21 6.79
N ARG A 6 -5.64 -1.84 5.82
CA ARG A 6 -6.82 -1.31 5.12
C ARG A 6 -6.61 0.08 4.50
N GLN A 7 -5.41 0.31 3.97
CA GLN A 7 -4.98 1.58 3.39
C GLN A 7 -3.86 1.36 2.38
N SER A 8 -3.58 2.34 1.52
CA SER A 8 -2.42 2.27 0.62
C SER A 8 -1.11 2.33 1.41
N SER A 9 -0.06 1.66 0.91
CA SER A 9 1.26 1.77 1.52
C SER A 9 1.91 3.13 1.26
N ALA A 10 1.48 3.86 0.22
CA ALA A 10 1.89 5.24 -0.04
C ALA A 10 1.45 6.20 1.08
N LEU A 11 0.22 6.05 1.59
CA LEU A 11 -0.24 6.83 2.75
C LEU A 11 0.56 6.51 4.02
N ALA A 12 1.01 5.27 4.16
CA ALA A 12 1.88 4.88 5.26
C ALA A 12 3.30 5.46 5.11
N GLU A 13 3.83 5.49 3.89
CA GLU A 13 5.11 6.13 3.55
C GLU A 13 5.07 7.62 3.90
N GLU A 14 4.04 8.34 3.46
CA GLU A 14 3.83 9.76 3.79
C GLU A 14 3.85 10.00 5.30
N ARG A 15 3.14 9.17 6.08
CA ARG A 15 3.09 9.30 7.54
C ARG A 15 4.45 9.06 8.18
N VAL A 16 5.21 8.08 7.69
CA VAL A 16 6.56 7.80 8.20
C VAL A 16 7.49 8.98 7.90
N LEU A 17 7.45 9.50 6.67
CA LEU A 17 8.22 10.69 6.27
C LEU A 17 7.83 11.94 7.08
N ALA A 18 6.56 12.05 7.49
CA ALA A 18 6.07 13.10 8.40
C ALA A 18 6.42 12.87 9.89
N GLY A 19 7.24 11.86 10.21
CA GLY A 19 7.73 11.59 11.57
C GLY A 19 6.85 10.65 12.41
N ARG A 20 5.76 10.11 11.86
CA ARG A 20 4.90 9.12 12.55
C ARG A 20 5.50 7.72 12.43
N ILE A 21 6.64 7.49 13.09
CA ILE A 21 7.45 6.27 12.94
C ILE A 21 6.91 5.01 13.64
N VAL A 22 5.80 5.10 14.40
CA VAL A 22 5.24 3.96 15.15
C VAL A 22 4.95 2.73 14.27
N SER A 23 4.61 2.94 13.01
CA SER A 23 4.36 1.85 12.06
C SER A 23 5.59 0.99 11.81
N LEU A 24 6.80 1.54 11.92
CA LEU A 24 8.06 0.84 11.71
C LEU A 24 8.41 -0.15 12.82
N SER A 25 7.76 -0.04 13.99
CA SER A 25 7.94 -1.01 15.09
C SER A 25 7.23 -2.34 14.83
N ASN A 26 6.38 -2.43 13.81
CA ASN A 26 5.67 -3.65 13.46
C ASN A 26 6.52 -4.48 12.47
N PRO A 27 6.88 -5.75 12.79
CA PRO A 27 7.77 -6.58 11.96
C PRO A 27 7.29 -6.76 10.50
N ASP A 28 5.97 -6.78 10.29
CA ASP A 28 5.37 -7.00 8.97
C ASP A 28 4.93 -5.70 8.26
N ALA A 29 5.32 -4.53 8.80
CA ALA A 29 4.93 -3.26 8.22
C ALA A 29 5.89 -2.82 7.12
N PHE A 30 5.44 -2.96 5.89
CA PHE A 30 6.11 -2.40 4.72
C PHE A 30 5.45 -1.08 4.33
N THR A 31 6.04 0.05 4.76
CA THR A 31 5.50 1.41 4.58
C THR A 31 6.10 2.12 3.37
N ILE A 32 6.41 1.39 2.30
CA ILE A 32 6.90 1.94 1.02
C ILE A 32 5.76 1.84 0.00
N GLY A 33 5.55 2.89 -0.79
CA GLY A 33 4.53 2.95 -1.85
C GLY A 33 4.59 1.78 -2.83
N GLY A 34 3.44 1.46 -3.43
CA GLY A 34 3.29 0.31 -4.33
C GLY A 34 2.21 -0.70 -3.94
N GLY A 35 1.58 -0.55 -2.77
CA GLY A 35 0.54 -1.46 -2.29
C GLY A 35 -0.83 -0.80 -2.14
N ILE A 36 -1.88 -1.41 -2.69
CA ILE A 36 -3.27 -0.95 -2.60
C ILE A 36 -4.22 -2.07 -2.14
N PRO A 37 -5.20 -1.79 -1.26
CA PRO A 37 -6.18 -2.79 -0.84
C PRO A 37 -7.21 -3.08 -1.94
N ILE A 38 -7.63 -4.34 -2.06
CA ILE A 38 -8.74 -4.74 -2.93
C ILE A 38 -10.04 -4.71 -2.13
N VAL A 39 -11.00 -3.90 -2.58
CA VAL A 39 -12.31 -3.75 -1.92
C VAL A 39 -13.42 -4.28 -2.83
N ILE A 40 -14.20 -5.24 -2.35
CA ILE A 40 -15.39 -5.77 -3.03
C ILE A 40 -16.55 -5.71 -2.02
N ASP A 41 -17.67 -5.08 -2.40
CA ASP A 41 -18.85 -4.91 -1.54
C ASP A 41 -18.53 -4.35 -0.14
N GLY A 42 -17.61 -3.38 -0.08
CA GLY A 42 -17.15 -2.76 1.17
C GLY A 42 -16.25 -3.64 2.05
N ARG A 43 -15.90 -4.84 1.58
CA ARG A 43 -15.00 -5.77 2.29
C ARG A 43 -13.62 -5.79 1.65
N ILE A 44 -12.59 -5.80 2.50
CA ILE A 44 -11.20 -5.99 2.07
C ILE A 44 -10.98 -7.47 1.85
N VAL A 45 -10.76 -7.86 0.59
CA VAL A 45 -10.57 -9.27 0.20
C VAL A 45 -9.09 -9.60 -0.05
N GLY A 46 -8.23 -8.60 -0.09
CA GLY A 46 -6.80 -8.75 -0.34
C GLY A 46 -6.12 -7.41 -0.62
N ALA A 47 -4.96 -7.47 -1.25
CA ALA A 47 -4.23 -6.31 -1.73
C ALA A 47 -3.37 -6.68 -2.95
N ILE A 48 -3.11 -5.69 -3.80
CA ILE A 48 -2.08 -5.75 -4.83
C ILE A 48 -0.84 -5.04 -4.28
N GLY A 49 0.33 -5.62 -4.51
CA GLY A 49 1.63 -5.02 -4.20
C GLY A 49 2.56 -5.13 -5.41
N VAL A 50 3.11 -4.00 -5.84
CA VAL A 50 4.11 -3.92 -6.89
C VAL A 50 5.41 -3.41 -6.29
N SER A 51 6.54 -3.95 -6.76
CA SER A 51 7.87 -3.58 -6.30
C SER A 51 8.86 -3.75 -7.45
N GLY A 52 9.72 -2.76 -7.65
CA GLY A 52 10.85 -2.87 -8.59
C GLY A 52 11.21 -1.56 -9.30
N ALA A 53 10.37 -0.54 -9.21
CA ALA A 53 10.62 0.78 -9.77
C ALA A 53 10.63 1.84 -8.63
N THR A 54 10.44 3.11 -8.98
CA THR A 54 10.19 4.14 -7.95
C THR A 54 8.83 3.88 -7.29
N ALA A 55 8.67 4.28 -6.02
CA ALA A 55 7.41 4.10 -5.28
C ALA A 55 6.18 4.66 -6.02
N ALA A 56 6.35 5.78 -6.74
CA ALA A 56 5.29 6.38 -7.55
C ALA A 56 4.93 5.53 -8.77
N GLN A 57 5.92 4.93 -9.45
CA GLN A 57 5.68 4.03 -10.58
C GLN A 57 5.02 2.72 -10.12
N ASP A 58 5.50 2.13 -9.03
CA ASP A 58 4.92 0.92 -8.47
C ASP A 58 3.46 1.14 -8.04
N ALA A 59 3.16 2.29 -7.42
CA ALA A 59 1.78 2.67 -7.07
C ALA A 59 0.89 2.81 -8.31
N ALA A 60 1.36 3.48 -9.37
CA ALA A 60 0.61 3.64 -10.61
C ALA A 60 0.31 2.28 -11.28
N VAL A 61 1.28 1.36 -11.31
CA VAL A 61 1.06 0.01 -11.85
C VAL A 61 0.05 -0.77 -11.01
N ALA A 62 0.13 -0.67 -9.69
CA ALA A 62 -0.83 -1.30 -8.80
C ALA A 62 -2.26 -0.79 -9.08
N GLU A 63 -2.45 0.52 -9.20
CA GLU A 63 -3.75 1.15 -9.47
C GLU A 63 -4.37 0.65 -10.78
N VAL A 64 -3.58 0.59 -11.85
CA VAL A 64 -4.03 0.03 -13.14
C VAL A 64 -4.40 -1.45 -12.99
N ALA A 65 -3.62 -2.24 -12.26
CA ALA A 65 -3.92 -3.65 -12.02
C ALA A 65 -5.23 -3.85 -11.23
N LEU A 66 -5.55 -2.95 -10.29
CA LEU A 66 -6.81 -3.01 -9.52
C LEU A 66 -8.02 -2.60 -10.36
N ALA A 67 -7.85 -1.64 -11.28
CA ALA A 67 -8.94 -1.18 -12.13
C ALA A 67 -9.53 -2.32 -12.98
N GLY A 68 -8.73 -3.33 -13.32
CA GLY A 68 -9.09 -4.40 -14.25
C GLY A 68 -9.20 -3.84 -15.67
N ASN A 69 -8.52 -4.45 -16.64
CA ASN A 69 -8.72 -4.09 -18.05
C ASN A 69 -10.10 -4.53 -18.54
#